data_AF-A0A1Y0GV54-F1
#
_entry.id   AF-A0A1Y0GV54-F1
#
_cell.length_a   1.000
_cell.length_b   1.000
_cell.length_c   1.000
_cell.angle_alpha   90.00
_cell.angle_beta   90.00
_cell.angle_gamma   90.00
#
_symmetry.space_group_name_H-M   'P 1'
#
loop_
_entity.id
_entity.type
_entity.pdbx_description
1 polymer ?
#
loop_
_entity_poly.entity_id
_entity_poly.type
_entity_poly.pdbx_seq_one_letter_code
_entity_poly.pdbx_strand_id
1 'polypeptide(L)'
;MAVIDGNLWEYNLARVRVVDVTDDYRLMKPPLPGDLYPVLAEVWVPKVMLDEKISDLRLVDGYLYDWHEMPGQDGYWYVGVVDQVMLVEQNYLRLK
;
A
#
# COMPACT_ATOMS: atom_id res chain seq x y z
N MET A 1 17.93 0.55 34.61
CA MET A 1 17.31 1.83 34.21
C MET A 1 17.17 1.77 32.70
N ALA A 2 15.94 1.76 32.17
CA ALA A 2 15.77 1.77 30.72
C ALA A 2 16.05 3.18 30.21
N VAL A 3 17.07 3.33 29.37
CA VAL A 3 17.36 4.57 28.66
C VAL A 3 16.60 4.48 27.35
N ILE A 4 15.67 5.40 27.12
CA ILE A 4 15.08 5.59 25.79
C ILE A 4 16.08 6.45 25.03
N ASP A 5 16.89 5.81 24.21
CA ASP A 5 17.77 6.49 23.25
C ASP A 5 17.02 6.59 21.91
N GLY A 6 17.05 7.76 21.28
CA GLY A 6 16.31 8.05 20.04
C GLY A 6 14.97 8.77 20.21
N ASN A 7 14.26 8.95 19.09
CA ASN A 7 13.01 9.71 19.07
C ASN A 7 11.79 8.81 19.34
N LEU A 8 11.03 9.10 20.40
CA LEU A 8 9.80 8.37 20.74
C LEU A 8 8.77 8.30 19.60
N TRP A 9 8.76 9.29 18.69
CA TRP A 9 7.84 9.32 17.55
C TRP A 9 8.11 8.20 16.53
N GLU A 10 9.35 7.71 16.42
CA GLU A 10 9.71 6.60 15.52
C GLU A 10 9.05 5.28 15.94
N TYR A 11 8.73 5.15 17.23
CA TYR A 11 7.99 4.01 17.76
C TYR A 11 6.49 4.13 17.54
N ASN A 12 5.96 5.34 17.36
CA ASN A 12 4.53 5.62 17.31
C ASN A 12 4.01 5.92 15.89
N LEU A 13 4.90 6.26 14.95
CA LEU A 13 4.55 6.52 13.55
C LEU A 13 5.01 5.38 12.65
N ALA A 14 4.22 5.10 11.62
CA ALA A 14 4.56 4.22 10.53
C ALA A 14 4.63 5.02 9.23
N ARG A 15 5.62 4.69 8.41
CA ARG A 15 5.73 5.19 7.05
C ARG A 15 5.10 4.17 6.11
N VAL A 16 4.04 4.58 5.43
CA VAL A 16 3.29 3.75 4.50
C VAL A 16 3.61 4.22 3.09
N ARG A 17 4.03 3.29 2.23
CA ARG A 17 4.20 3.46 0.79
C ARG A 17 2.99 2.87 0.09
N VAL A 18 2.28 3.71 -0.64
CA VAL A 18 1.20 3.26 -1.53
C VAL A 18 1.81 2.98 -2.90
N VAL A 19 1.65 1.76 -3.39
CA VAL A 19 2.28 1.28 -4.62
C VAL A 19 1.25 0.82 -5.64
N ASP A 20 1.52 1.08 -6.92
CA ASP A 20 0.65 0.66 -8.03
C ASP A 20 0.96 -0.78 -8.45
N VAL A 21 -0.02 -1.67 -8.31
CA VAL A 21 0.07 -3.09 -8.70
C VAL A 21 -0.80 -3.44 -9.91
N THR A 22 -1.29 -2.43 -10.63
CA THR A 22 -2.20 -2.60 -11.79
C THR A 22 -1.63 -3.55 -12.85
N ASP A 23 -0.32 -3.53 -13.08
CA ASP A 23 0.33 -4.33 -14.10
C ASP A 23 0.34 -5.84 -13.79
N ASP A 24 0.25 -6.25 -12.52
CA ASP A 24 0.12 -7.68 -12.16
C ASP A 24 -1.14 -8.28 -12.78
N TYR A 25 -2.23 -7.53 -12.70
CA TYR A 25 -3.51 -7.88 -13.29
C TYR A 25 -3.49 -7.75 -14.81
N ARG A 26 -2.81 -6.73 -15.34
CA ARG A 26 -2.74 -6.48 -16.79
C ARG A 26 -1.95 -7.56 -17.52
N LEU A 27 -0.84 -7.98 -16.92
CA LEU A 27 0.11 -8.93 -17.51
C LEU A 27 -0.11 -10.37 -17.03
N MET A 28 -1.07 -10.59 -16.11
CA MET A 28 -1.34 -11.87 -15.45
C MET A 28 -0.06 -12.46 -14.85
N LYS A 29 0.72 -11.62 -14.15
CA LYS A 29 1.99 -11.98 -13.53
C LYS A 29 1.81 -12.20 -12.03
N PRO A 30 2.65 -13.06 -11.42
CA PRO A 30 2.68 -13.16 -9.97
C PRO A 30 3.16 -11.83 -9.37
N PRO A 31 2.70 -11.51 -8.15
CA PRO A 31 3.12 -10.29 -7.47
C PRO A 31 4.64 -10.29 -7.21
N LEU A 32 5.23 -9.10 -7.35
CA LEU A 32 6.60 -8.78 -7.04
C LEU A 32 6.75 -8.33 -5.57
N PRO A 33 7.98 -8.27 -5.04
CA PRO A 33 8.27 -7.55 -3.81
C PRO A 33 7.81 -6.08 -3.86
N GLY A 34 7.33 -5.56 -2.73
CA GLY A 34 6.74 -4.22 -2.61
C GLY A 34 7.63 -3.06 -3.09
N ASP A 35 8.94 -3.20 -2.96
CA ASP A 35 9.95 -2.21 -3.36
C ASP A 35 10.21 -2.14 -4.87
N LEU A 36 9.65 -3.09 -5.66
CA LEU A 36 9.77 -3.11 -7.12
C LEU A 36 8.62 -2.41 -7.84
N TYR A 37 7.57 -2.02 -7.12
CA TYR A 37 6.43 -1.33 -7.71
C TYR A 37 6.61 0.19 -7.73
N PRO A 38 5.96 0.90 -8.68
CA PRO A 38 5.90 2.35 -8.66
C PRO A 38 5.23 2.87 -7.38
N VAL A 39 5.87 3.82 -6.70
CA VAL A 39 5.31 4.48 -5.52
C VAL A 39 4.41 5.63 -5.97
N LEU A 40 3.14 5.59 -5.58
CA LEU A 40 2.15 6.64 -5.84
C LEU A 40 2.16 7.72 -4.75
N ALA A 41 2.30 7.30 -3.49
CA ALA A 41 2.30 8.20 -2.35
C ALA A 41 3.09 7.63 -1.18
N GLU A 42 3.62 8.52 -0.34
CA GLU A 42 4.16 8.16 0.97
C GLU A 42 3.43 8.94 2.06
N VAL A 43 2.90 8.23 3.05
CA VAL A 43 2.15 8.84 4.16
C VAL A 43 2.69 8.38 5.50
N TRP A 44 2.66 9.28 6.48
CA TRP A 44 3.01 8.98 7.86
C TRP A 44 1.72 8.88 8.67
N VAL A 45 1.51 7.75 9.31
CA VAL A 45 0.31 7.50 10.13
C VAL A 45 0.71 7.03 11.53
N PRO A 46 -0.04 7.41 12.58
CA PRO A 46 0.10 6.77 13.88
C PRO A 46 -0.14 5.27 13.75
N LYS A 47 0.75 4.44 14.31
CA LYS A 47 0.64 2.97 14.26
C LYS A 47 -0.69 2.45 14.81
N VAL A 48 -1.26 3.15 15.79
CA VAL A 48 -2.56 2.79 16.38
C VAL A 48 -3.75 3.01 15.43
N MET A 49 -3.58 3.82 14.39
CA MET A 49 -4.61 4.11 13.38
C MET A 49 -4.36 3.36 12.07
N LEU A 50 -3.37 2.47 12.03
CA LEU A 50 -2.84 1.93 10.80
C LEU A 50 -3.87 1.04 10.09
N ASP A 51 -4.52 0.14 10.83
CA ASP A 51 -5.58 -0.72 10.30
C ASP A 51 -6.77 0.10 9.79
N GLU A 52 -7.14 1.17 10.49
CA GLU A 52 -8.23 2.08 10.10
C GLU A 52 -7.87 2.85 8.82
N LYS A 53 -6.65 3.39 8.74
CA LYS A 53 -6.21 4.23 7.64
C LYS A 53 -5.87 3.45 6.38
N ILE A 54 -5.30 2.25 6.50
CA ILE A 54 -5.00 1.39 5.35
C ILE A 54 -6.28 0.81 4.75
N SER A 55 -7.29 0.54 5.57
CA SER A 55 -8.58 0.02 5.10
C SER A 55 -9.48 1.10 4.49
N ASP A 56 -9.11 2.38 4.60
CA ASP A 56 -9.85 3.46 3.97
C ASP A 56 -9.65 3.40 2.44
N LEU A 57 -10.75 3.18 1.72
CA LEU A 57 -10.78 2.85 0.28
C LEU A 57 -10.25 3.96 -0.65
N ARG A 58 -9.76 5.09 -0.10
CA ARG A 58 -9.31 6.28 -0.84
C ARG A 58 -7.94 6.77 -0.38
N LEU A 59 -6.96 5.86 -0.34
CA LEU A 59 -5.57 6.27 -0.12
C LEU A 59 -5.04 7.15 -1.26
N VAL A 60 -5.44 6.84 -2.50
CA VAL A 60 -5.10 7.61 -3.71
C VAL A 60 -6.33 7.67 -4.61
N ASP A 61 -6.70 8.86 -5.06
CA ASP A 61 -7.85 9.06 -5.95
C ASP A 61 -7.67 8.28 -7.26
N GLY A 62 -8.73 7.57 -7.68
CA GLY A 62 -8.71 6.75 -8.90
C GLY A 62 -8.15 5.34 -8.72
N TYR A 63 -7.73 4.95 -7.52
CA TYR A 63 -7.23 3.61 -7.22
C TYR A 63 -8.10 2.89 -6.19
N LEU A 64 -8.01 1.55 -6.14
CA LEU A 64 -8.67 0.70 -5.15
C LEU A 64 -7.64 -0.09 -4.36
N TYR A 65 -7.94 -0.29 -3.08
CA TYR A 65 -7.17 -1.18 -2.22
C TYR A 65 -7.14 -2.61 -2.77
N ASP A 66 -5.97 -3.23 -2.75
CA ASP A 66 -5.76 -4.64 -3.12
C ASP A 66 -5.17 -5.45 -1.95
N TRP A 67 -3.98 -5.08 -1.50
CA TRP A 67 -3.28 -5.75 -0.40
C TRP A 67 -2.41 -4.78 0.42
N HIS A 68 -1.92 -5.24 1.57
CA HIS A 68 -0.87 -4.56 2.33
C HIS A 68 0.12 -5.55 2.93
N GLU A 69 1.35 -5.11 3.16
CA GLU A 69 2.42 -5.89 3.79
C GLU A 69 2.96 -5.15 5.02
N MET A 70 3.23 -5.94 6.06
CA MET A 70 3.86 -5.49 7.29
C MET A 70 5.31 -5.06 7.03
N PRO A 71 5.86 -4.13 7.83
CA PRO A 71 7.16 -3.56 7.54
C PRO A 71 8.25 -4.60 7.69
N GLY A 72 9.09 -4.68 6.66
CA GLY A 72 10.31 -5.46 6.67
C GLY A 72 11.43 -4.78 7.45
N GLN A 73 12.67 -5.11 7.10
CA GLN A 73 13.87 -4.52 7.73
C GLN A 73 14.07 -3.04 7.40
N ASP A 74 13.47 -2.56 6.31
CA ASP A 74 13.50 -1.18 5.84
C ASP A 74 12.48 -0.28 6.56
N GLY A 75 11.56 -0.88 7.33
CA GLY A 75 10.60 -0.16 8.18
C GLY A 75 9.39 0.41 7.43
N TYR A 76 9.24 0.13 6.14
CA TYR A 76 8.12 0.63 5.32
C TYR A 76 6.96 -0.35 5.33
N TRP A 77 5.77 0.15 5.60
CA TRP A 77 4.53 -0.56 5.28
C TRP A 77 4.23 -0.37 3.80
N TYR A 78 3.89 -1.44 3.09
CA TYR A 78 3.47 -1.33 1.69
C TYR A 78 1.97 -1.54 1.59
N VAL A 79 1.31 -0.72 0.78
CA VAL A 79 -0.11 -0.88 0.43
C VAL A 79 -0.22 -0.89 -1.08
N GLY A 80 -0.58 -2.05 -1.62
CA GLY A 80 -0.85 -2.23 -3.05
C GLY A 80 -2.22 -1.70 -3.43
N VAL A 81 -2.27 -0.91 -4.48
CA VAL A 81 -3.51 -0.39 -5.05
C VAL A 81 -3.58 -0.60 -6.57
N VAL A 82 -4.79 -0.73 -7.09
CA VAL A 82 -5.07 -1.00 -8.52
C VAL A 82 -5.88 0.14 -9.11
N ASP A 83 -5.54 0.57 -10.32
CA ASP A 83 -6.28 1.57 -11.09
C ASP A 83 -7.74 1.12 -11.30
N GLN A 84 -8.69 1.97 -10.90
CA GLN A 84 -10.12 1.70 -11.00
C GLN A 84 -10.60 1.44 -12.43
N VAL A 85 -9.96 2.03 -13.43
CA VAL A 85 -10.31 1.86 -14.85
C VAL A 85 -10.08 0.42 -15.29
N MET A 86 -9.08 -0.26 -14.71
CA MET A 86 -8.73 -1.65 -15.04
C MET A 86 -9.88 -2.63 -14.77
N LEU A 87 -10.63 -2.43 -13.66
CA LEU A 87 -11.80 -3.24 -13.34
C LEU A 87 -12.95 -3.04 -14.31
N VAL A 88 -13.08 -1.85 -14.90
CA VAL A 88 -14.11 -1.57 -15.93
C VAL A 88 -13.78 -2.34 -17.20
N GLU A 89 -12.52 -2.36 -17.62
CA GLU A 89 -12.06 -3.08 -18.81
C GLU A 89 -12.22 -4.61 -18.68
N GLN A 90 -11.86 -5.19 -17.53
CA GLN A 90 -12.03 -6.63 -17.30
C GLN A 90 -13.50 -7.07 -17.25
N ASN A 91 -14.38 -6.27 -16.65
CA ASN A 91 -15.81 -6.57 -16.63
C ASN A 91 -16.42 -6.53 -18.04
N TYR A 92 -15.94 -5.62 -18.90
CA TYR A 92 -16.36 -5.57 -20.29
C TYR A 92 -15.92 -6.79 -21.10
N LEU A 93 -14.73 -7.33 -20.82
CA LEU A 93 -14.19 -8.53 -21.50
C LEU A 93 -14.89 -9.82 -21.05
N ARG A 94 -15.39 -9.89 -19.81
CA ARG A 94 -16.15 -11.07 -19.31
C ARG A 94 -17.58 -11.18 -19.84
N LEU A 95 -18.15 -10.11 -20.40
CA LEU A 95 -19.52 -10.06 -20.91
C LEU A 95 -19.62 -10.33 -22.42
N LYS A 96 -18.50 -10.64 -23.08
CA LYS A 96 -18.43 -11.07 -24.49
C LYS A 96 -18.04 -12.54 -24.56
#